data_AF-X1ILV6-F1
#
_entry.id   AF-X1ILV6-F1
#
_cell.length_a   1.000
_cell.length_b   1.000
_cell.length_c   1.000
_cell.angle_alpha   90.00
_cell.angle_beta   90.00
_cell.angle_gamma   90.00
#
_symmetry.space_group_name_H-M   'P 1'
#
loop_
_entity.id
_entity.type
_entity.pdbx_description
1 polymer ?
#
loop_
_entity_poly.entity_id
_entity_poly.type
_entity_poly.pdbx_seq_one_letter_code
_entity_poly.pdbx_strand_id
1 'polypeptide(L)' 'MLNSQTILRKFFVKQGEDENRTIEESLDIGWKLLTIIPKEELKRIKDEFIEKYLPTDITTEDKNINVIKD' A
#
# COMPACT_ATOMS: atom_id res chain seq x y z
N MET A 1 5.15 17.14 5.40
CA MET A 1 4.63 16.43 4.21
C MET A 1 4.99 14.96 4.36
N LEU A 2 4.02 14.06 4.21
CA LEU A 2 4.27 12.62 4.27
C LEU A 2 4.69 12.15 2.87
N ASN A 3 5.93 11.70 2.72
CA ASN A 3 6.49 11.29 1.43
C ASN A 3 6.23 9.80 1.17
N SER A 4 5.90 9.41 -0.07
CA SER A 4 5.67 8.02 -0.47
C SER A 4 6.80 7.07 -0.06
N GLN A 5 8.06 7.53 -0.14
CA GLN A 5 9.25 6.80 0.32
C GLN A 5 9.23 6.51 1.83
N THR A 6 8.76 7.45 2.65
CA THR A 6 8.68 7.29 4.11
C THR A 6 7.66 6.21 4.49
N ILE A 7 6.57 6.13 3.72
CA ILE A 7 5.48 5.18 3.98
C ILE A 7 5.92 3.77 3.57
N LEU A 8 6.52 3.61 2.38
CA LEU A 8 7.08 2.34 1.91
C LEU A 8 8.08 1.77 2.94
N ARG A 9 8.99 2.61 3.43
CA ARG A 9 10.03 2.19 4.37
C ARG A 9 9.45 1.74 5.72
N LYS A 10 8.37 2.38 6.18
CA LYS A 10 7.76 2.07 7.48
C LYS A 10 6.83 0.87 7.46
N PHE A 11 6.07 0.66 6.39
CA PHE A 11 4.98 -0.31 6.39
C PHE A 11 5.22 -1.52 5.48
N PHE A 12 6.05 -1.37 4.44
CA PHE A 12 6.36 -2.46 3.52
C PHE A 12 7.72 -3.11 3.85
N VAL A 13 8.77 -2.29 3.93
CA VAL A 13 10.15 -2.79 4.06
C VAL A 13 10.54 -3.10 5.50
N LYS A 14 10.10 -2.27 6.46
CA LYS A 14 10.38 -2.50 7.88
C LYS A 14 9.38 -3.51 8.42
N GLN A 15 9.75 -4.78 8.35
CA GLN A 15 9.07 -5.88 9.00
C GLN A 15 9.80 -6.19 10.33
N GLY A 16 9.08 -6.63 11.35
CA GLY A 16 9.67 -7.11 12.61
C GLY A 16 10.44 -8.41 12.41
N GLU A 17 11.42 -8.73 13.28
CA GLU A 17 12.18 -9.98 13.18
C GLU A 17 11.29 -11.24 13.33
N ASP A 18 10.17 -11.13 14.05
CA ASP A 18 9.17 -12.18 14.24
C ASP A 18 7.92 -12.02 13.35
N GLU A 19 7.93 -11.08 12.40
CA GLU A 19 6.76 -10.76 11.60
C GLU A 19 6.65 -11.69 10.38
N ASN A 20 5.87 -12.76 10.52
CA ASN A 20 5.55 -13.65 9.41
C ASN A 20 4.33 -13.14 8.64
N ARG A 21 4.59 -12.35 7.60
CA ARG A 21 3.57 -12.00 6.61
C ARG A 21 3.49 -13.04 5.49
N THR A 22 2.27 -13.37 5.12
CA THR A 22 1.97 -14.11 3.90
C THR A 22 2.21 -13.24 2.66
N ILE A 23 2.26 -13.89 1.49
CA ILE A 23 2.47 -13.18 0.22
C ILE A 23 1.25 -12.31 -0.08
N GLU A 24 0.06 -12.79 0.25
CA GLU A 24 -1.22 -12.10 0.09
C GLU A 24 -1.26 -10.80 0.90
N GLU A 25 -0.91 -10.85 2.19
CA GLU A 25 -0.85 -9.66 3.05
C GLU A 25 0.18 -8.64 2.55
N SER A 26 1.33 -9.13 2.07
CA SER A 26 2.37 -8.26 1.50
C SER A 26 1.87 -7.58 0.23
N LEU A 27 1.18 -8.30 -0.65
CA LEU A 27 0.59 -7.75 -1.87
C LEU A 27 -0.50 -6.71 -1.55
N ASP A 28 -1.36 -6.98 -0.59
CA ASP A 28 -2.41 -6.04 -0.15
C ASP A 28 -1.82 -4.72 0.36
N ILE A 29 -0.76 -4.78 1.18
CA ILE A 29 -0.05 -3.57 1.63
C ILE A 29 0.57 -2.83 0.45
N GLY A 30 1.14 -3.56 -0.52
CA GLY A 30 1.68 -2.99 -1.76
C GLY A 30 0.63 -2.21 -2.56
N TRP A 31 -0.55 -2.80 -2.79
CA TRP A 31 -1.65 -2.14 -3.51
C TRP A 31 -2.21 -0.93 -2.75
N LYS A 32 -2.35 -1.02 -1.43
CA LYS A 32 -2.71 0.13 -0.59
C LYS A 32 -1.70 1.26 -0.71
N LEU A 33 -0.40 0.96 -0.74
CA LEU A 33 0.63 1.97 -0.95
C LEU A 33 0.56 2.62 -2.33
N LEU A 34 0.21 1.87 -3.38
CA LEU A 34 0.07 2.42 -4.73
C LEU A 34 -1.07 3.43 -4.86
N THR A 35 -2.06 3.44 -3.97
CA THR A 35 -3.16 4.43 -3.97
C THR A 35 -2.71 5.87 -3.71
N ILE A 36 -1.55 6.07 -3.06
CA ILE A 36 -1.01 7.41 -2.82
C ILE A 36 -0.41 8.02 -4.09
N ILE A 37 -0.14 7.19 -5.10
CA ILE A 37 0.43 7.60 -6.38
C ILE A 37 -0.74 7.86 -7.34
N PRO A 38 -0.74 8.98 -8.09
CA PRO A 38 -1.76 9.24 -9.11
C PRO A 38 -1.81 8.11 -10.14
N LYS A 39 -3.01 7.70 -10.57
CA LYS A 39 -3.18 6.62 -11.56
C LYS A 39 -2.40 6.89 -12.86
N GLU A 40 -2.26 8.16 -13.25
CA GLU A 40 -1.51 8.60 -14.43
C GLU A 40 -0.01 8.27 -14.38
N GLU A 41 0.54 8.12 -13.18
CA GLU A 41 1.95 7.76 -12.93
C GLU A 41 2.16 6.23 -12.91
N LEU A 42 1.10 5.43 -12.83
CA LEU A 42 1.16 3.96 -12.76
C LEU A 42 1.38 3.30 -14.14
N LYS A 43 2.26 3.86 -14.97
CA LYS A 43 2.49 3.45 -16.38
C LYS A 43 3.03 2.04 -16.58
N ARG A 44 3.53 1.40 -15.52
CA ARG A 44 4.11 0.03 -15.57
C ARG A 44 3.11 -1.06 -15.21
N ILE A 45 1.93 -0.69 -14.73
CA ILE A 45 0.87 -1.61 -14.36
C ILE A 45 -0.19 -1.54 -15.46
N LYS A 46 -0.64 -2.69 -15.95
CA LYS A 46 -1.73 -2.71 -16.93
C LYS A 46 -3.04 -2.28 -16.28
N ASP A 47 -3.89 -1.61 -17.05
CA ASP A 47 -5.19 -1.11 -16.59
C ASP A 47 -6.07 -2.23 -15.99
N GLU A 48 -6.03 -3.44 -16.58
CA GLU A 48 -6.73 -4.63 -16.09
C GLU A 48 -6.43 -4.98 -14.62
N PHE A 49 -5.20 -4.69 -14.16
CA PHE A 49 -4.78 -4.92 -12.78
C PHE A 49 -5.07 -3.73 -11.88
N ILE A 50 -5.01 -2.52 -12.43
CA ILE A 50 -5.37 -1.30 -11.69
C ILE A 50 -6.84 -1.37 -11.30
N GLU A 51 -7.73 -1.72 -12.23
CA GLU A 51 -9.16 -1.83 -11.95
C GLU A 51 -9.49 -2.98 -10.98
N LYS A 52 -8.72 -4.07 -11.04
CA LYS A 52 -8.97 -5.25 -10.22
C LYS A 52 -8.44 -5.14 -8.78
N TYR A 53 -7.27 -4.52 -8.60
CA TYR A 53 -6.55 -4.57 -7.33
C TYR A 53 -6.30 -3.23 -6.68
N LEU A 54 -6.47 -2.10 -7.39
CA LEU A 54 -6.35 -0.79 -6.77
C LEU A 54 -7.63 -0.47 -5.99
N PRO A 55 -7.58 -0.33 -4.65
CA PRO A 55 -8.76 0.02 -3.88
C PRO A 55 -9.27 1.41 -4.30
N THR A 56 -10.52 1.48 -4.79
CA THR A 56 -11.17 2.75 -5.14
C THR A 56 -11.72 3.48 -3.92
N ASP A 57 -12.10 2.73 -2.87
CA ASP A 57 -12.63 3.26 -1.62
C ASP A 57 -11.57 3.16 -0.52
N ILE A 58 -10.56 4.03 -0.59
CA ILE A 58 -9.71 4.30 0.56
C ILE A 58 -10.53 5.12 1.56
N THR A 59 -11.10 4.44 2.55
CA THR A 59 -11.78 5.09 3.67
C THR A 59 -10.81 6.04 4.36
N THR A 60 -11.32 7.14 4.92
CA THR A 60 -10.48 8.11 5.65
C THR A 60 -9.74 7.46 6.84
N GLU A 61 -10.20 6.28 7.28
CA GLU A 61 -9.57 5.43 8.29
C GLU A 61 -8.30 4.74 7.76
N ASP A 62 -8.29 4.25 6.52
CA ASP A 62 -7.09 3.66 5.88
C ASP A 62 -6.01 4.70 5.56
N LYS A 63 -6.40 5.96 5.36
CA LYS A 63 -5.45 7.09 5.18
C LYS A 63 -4.68 7.41 6.46
N ASN A 64 -5.22 7.05 7.62
CA ASN A 64 -4.50 7.06 8.88
C ASN A 64 -3.73 5.75 9.01
N ILE A 65 -2.49 5.74 8.55
CA ILE A 65 -1.57 4.58 8.62
C ILE A 65 -1.17 4.19 10.07
N ASN A 66 -1.91 4.67 11.06
CA ASN A 66 -1.88 4.25 12.45
C ASN A 66 -2.75 3.02 12.73
N VAL A 67 -3.52 2.52 11.74
CA VAL A 67 -4.37 1.31 11.88
C VAL A 67 -3.56 0.01 11.82
N ILE A 68 -2.30 0.04 11.36
CA ILE A 68 -1.36 -1.10 11.44
C ILE A 68 -0.64 -1.08 12.79
N LYS A 69 -1.43 -0.97 13.85
CA LYS A 69 -1.03 -1.09 15.25
C LYS A 69 -2.07 -1.97 15.89
N ASP A 70 -1.90 -3.27 15.68
CA ASP A 70 -2.24 -4.36 16.58
C ASP A 70 -1.44 -5.59 16.13
#